data_AF-A0A3S2ANC5-F1
#
_entry.id   AF-A0A3S2ANC5-F1
#
_cell.length_a   1.000
_cell.length_b   1.000
_cell.length_c   1.000
_cell.angle_alpha   90.00
_cell.angle_beta   90.00
_cell.angle_gamma   90.00
#
_symmetry.space_group_name_H-M   'P 1'
#
loop_
_entity.id
_entity.type
_entity.pdbx_description
1 polymer ?
#
loop_
_entity_poly.entity_id
_entity_poly.type
_entity_poly.pdbx_seq_one_letter_code
_entity_poly.pdbx_strand_id
1 'polypeptide(L)'
;MKDDEFRPKLGKIGSRGSKAGKRYAGQVRAAINRAGGRPQRGGRFTGSRTGRGGAAAALLKSRDRYAAFRQRRVIVKARVVKLAGKGADGARAHLRYLQRDGVTREGEPGELYG
;
A
#
# COMPACT_ATOMS: atom_id res chain seq x y z
N MET A 1 -25.08 -41.16 -13.64
CA MET A 1 -24.17 -40.29 -12.87
C MET A 1 -23.12 -41.19 -12.28
N LYS A 2 -21.82 -40.88 -12.45
CA LYS A 2 -20.76 -41.63 -11.76
C LYS A 2 -20.63 -41.01 -10.38
N ASP A 3 -20.91 -41.80 -9.35
CA ASP A 3 -20.71 -41.39 -7.96
C ASP A 3 -19.21 -41.38 -7.68
N ASP A 4 -18.62 -40.19 -7.59
CA ASP A 4 -17.22 -40.04 -7.21
C ASP A 4 -17.07 -40.41 -5.73
N GLU A 5 -16.48 -41.58 -5.49
CA GLU A 5 -16.20 -42.12 -4.17
C GLU A 5 -15.30 -41.15 -3.40
N PHE A 6 -15.85 -40.50 -2.37
CA PHE A 6 -15.12 -39.53 -1.58
C PHE A 6 -14.03 -40.22 -0.76
N ARG A 7 -12.76 -40.00 -1.14
CA ARG A 7 -11.59 -40.51 -0.41
C ARG A 7 -10.97 -39.38 0.44
N PRO A 8 -11.26 -39.34 1.76
CA PRO A 8 -10.68 -38.32 2.62
C PRO A 8 -9.16 -38.50 2.71
N LYS A 9 -8.41 -37.45 2.33
CA LYS A 9 -6.95 -37.41 2.52
C LYS A 9 -6.63 -37.05 3.96
N LEU A 10 -6.37 -38.07 4.78
CA LEU A 10 -5.83 -37.87 6.13
C LEU A 10 -4.36 -37.40 6.03
N GLY A 11 -3.97 -36.45 6.88
CA GLY A 11 -2.60 -35.95 6.94
C GLY A 11 -1.59 -37.03 7.41
N LYS A 12 -0.29 -36.69 7.41
CA LYS A 12 0.77 -37.61 7.85
C LYS A 12 0.50 -38.14 9.27
N ILE A 13 0.67 -39.45 9.48
CA ILE A 13 0.53 -40.10 10.80
C ILE A 13 1.47 -39.38 11.78
N GLY A 14 0.89 -38.89 12.89
CA GLY A 14 1.60 -38.07 13.89
C GLY A 14 1.58 -36.55 13.65
N SER A 15 1.06 -36.07 12.51
CA SER A 15 0.87 -34.63 12.29
C SER A 15 -0.33 -34.12 13.11
N ARG A 16 -0.09 -33.18 14.03
CA ARG A 16 -1.15 -32.55 14.86
C ARG A 16 -1.98 -31.50 14.10
N GLY A 17 -1.86 -31.44 12.77
CA GLY A 17 -2.41 -30.36 11.94
C GLY A 17 -1.88 -28.97 12.32
N SER A 18 -2.34 -27.92 11.63
CA SER A 18 -2.04 -26.51 11.94
C SER A 18 -2.59 -26.03 13.30
N LYS A 19 -3.22 -26.94 14.06
CA LYS A 19 -3.76 -26.72 15.40
C LYS A 19 -2.79 -27.22 16.49
N ALA A 20 -1.48 -27.12 16.28
CA ALA A 20 -0.57 -27.06 17.43
C ALA A 20 -1.09 -25.93 18.33
N GLY A 21 -1.61 -26.29 19.51
CA GLY A 21 -2.29 -25.37 20.42
C GLY A 21 -1.53 -24.06 20.49
N LYS A 22 -2.23 -22.94 20.22
CA LYS A 22 -1.61 -21.61 20.17
C LYS A 22 -0.62 -21.52 21.34
N ARG A 23 0.66 -21.22 21.05
CA ARG A 23 1.70 -21.01 22.08
C ARG A 23 1.10 -20.15 23.18
N TYR A 24 1.50 -20.32 24.44
CA TYR A 24 0.95 -19.60 25.59
C TYR A 24 0.71 -18.09 25.31
N ALA A 25 1.68 -17.42 24.67
CA ALA A 25 1.55 -16.03 24.20
C ALA A 25 0.33 -15.75 23.29
N GLY A 26 -0.03 -16.68 22.40
CA GLY A 26 -1.22 -16.61 21.56
C GLY A 26 -2.54 -16.84 22.31
N GLN A 27 -2.52 -17.63 23.41
CA GLN A 27 -3.68 -17.78 24.30
C GLN A 27 -3.88 -16.52 25.14
N VAL A 28 -2.81 -15.96 25.70
CA VAL A 28 -2.82 -14.67 26.41
C VAL A 28 -3.33 -13.55 25.49
N ARG A 29 -2.82 -13.44 24.26
CA ARG A 29 -3.33 -12.47 23.28
C ARG A 29 -4.82 -12.67 22.97
N ALA A 30 -5.30 -13.91 22.89
CA ALA A 30 -6.71 -14.19 22.65
C ALA A 30 -7.59 -13.79 23.86
N ALA A 31 -7.12 -14.05 25.08
CA ALA A 31 -7.80 -13.65 26.31
C ALA A 31 -7.87 -12.11 26.44
N ILE A 32 -6.75 -11.42 26.16
CA ILE A 32 -6.69 -9.94 26.13
C ILE A 32 -7.68 -9.38 25.11
N ASN A 33 -7.71 -9.92 23.88
CA ASN A 33 -8.66 -9.46 22.85
C ASN A 33 -10.12 -9.72 23.27
N ARG A 34 -10.43 -10.84 23.92
CA ARG A 34 -11.77 -11.17 24.41
C ARG A 34 -12.20 -10.27 25.57
N ALA A 35 -11.25 -9.87 26.42
CA ALA A 35 -11.46 -8.90 27.51
C ALA A 35 -11.51 -7.44 27.03
N GLY A 36 -11.55 -7.19 25.71
CA GLY A 36 -11.62 -5.83 25.16
C GLY A 36 -10.29 -5.07 25.13
N GLY A 37 -9.16 -5.75 25.41
CA GLY A 37 -7.82 -5.17 25.52
C GLY A 37 -7.18 -4.68 24.21
N ARG A 38 -7.98 -4.47 23.16
CA ARG A 38 -7.59 -3.69 21.98
C ARG A 38 -8.73 -2.73 21.64
N PRO A 39 -8.60 -1.43 21.91
CA PRO A 39 -9.47 -0.48 21.25
C PRO A 39 -9.18 -0.61 19.75
N GLN A 40 -10.15 -1.06 18.97
CA GLN A 40 -10.09 -1.02 17.52
C GLN A 40 -10.17 0.45 17.10
N ARG A 41 -9.08 1.21 17.31
CA ARG A 41 -8.94 2.54 16.71
C ARG A 41 -8.69 2.33 15.23
N GLY A 42 -9.75 2.47 14.45
CA GLY A 42 -9.67 2.46 13.00
C GLY A 42 -11.00 2.05 12.41
N GLY A 43 -11.68 3.02 11.78
CA GLY A 43 -12.91 2.79 11.04
C GLY A 43 -12.80 1.55 10.15
N ARG A 44 -13.92 0.84 10.01
CA ARG A 44 -14.03 -0.34 9.16
C ARG A 44 -13.31 -0.06 7.84
N PHE A 45 -12.39 -0.94 7.45
CA PHE A 45 -11.81 -0.91 6.13
C PHE A 45 -12.95 -1.06 5.11
N THR A 46 -13.38 0.04 4.49
CA THR A 46 -14.57 0.05 3.64
C THR A 46 -14.29 -0.47 2.23
N GLY A 47 -13.02 -0.70 1.85
CA GLY A 47 -12.61 -1.11 0.50
C GLY A 47 -12.94 -0.11 -0.62
N SER A 48 -13.73 0.93 -0.32
CA SER A 48 -14.28 1.92 -1.25
C SER A 48 -13.24 2.72 -2.04
N ARG A 49 -11.98 2.69 -1.61
CA ARG A 49 -10.86 3.42 -2.22
C ARG A 49 -9.76 2.52 -2.77
N THR A 50 -9.91 1.20 -2.64
CA THR A 50 -8.83 0.23 -2.93
C THR A 50 -8.88 -0.30 -4.37
N GLY A 51 -9.95 0.00 -5.13
CA GLY A 51 -10.05 -0.33 -6.55
C GLY A 51 -9.19 0.58 -7.44
N ARG A 52 -8.79 0.08 -8.61
CA ARG A 52 -8.18 0.93 -9.65
C ARG A 52 -9.13 2.08 -9.98
N GLY A 53 -8.66 3.31 -9.82
CA GLY A 53 -9.48 4.52 -10.02
C GLY A 53 -10.31 4.96 -8.81
N GLY A 54 -10.25 4.28 -7.65
CA GLY A 54 -11.02 4.68 -6.46
C GLY A 54 -10.69 6.09 -5.94
N ALA A 55 -9.40 6.46 -5.98
CA ALA A 55 -8.98 7.83 -5.67
C ALA A 55 -9.50 8.85 -6.70
N ALA A 56 -9.47 8.51 -8.00
CA ALA A 56 -9.99 9.37 -9.06
C ALA A 56 -11.52 9.54 -8.96
N ALA A 57 -12.26 8.47 -8.66
CA ALA A 57 -13.70 8.49 -8.47
C ALA A 57 -14.10 9.34 -7.26
N ALA A 58 -13.37 9.26 -6.14
CA ALA A 58 -13.60 10.12 -4.98
C ALA A 58 -13.38 11.62 -5.31
N LEU A 59 -12.34 11.93 -6.08
CA LEU A 59 -12.03 13.30 -6.54
C LEU A 59 -13.04 13.82 -7.57
N LEU A 60 -13.59 12.94 -8.42
CA LEU A 60 -14.63 13.31 -9.37
C LEU A 60 -15.99 13.51 -8.70
N LYS A 61 -16.27 12.76 -7.63
CA LYS A 61 -17.53 12.87 -6.88
C LYS A 61 -17.72 14.23 -6.19
N SER A 62 -16.63 14.91 -5.82
CA SER A 62 -16.70 16.23 -5.19
C SER A 62 -16.80 17.40 -6.19
N ARG A 63 -16.83 17.12 -7.50
CA ARG A 63 -16.79 18.15 -8.56
C ARG A 63 -18.18 18.38 -9.16
N ASP A 64 -18.56 19.63 -9.35
CA ASP A 64 -19.73 19.98 -10.16
C ASP A 64 -19.47 19.74 -11.66
N ARG A 65 -20.53 19.71 -12.48
CA ARG A 65 -20.45 19.43 -13.93
C ARG A 65 -19.56 20.40 -14.72
N TYR A 66 -19.29 21.59 -14.18
CA TYR A 66 -18.47 22.63 -14.80
C TYR A 66 -17.10 22.80 -14.14
N ALA A 67 -16.80 22.08 -13.07
CA ALA A 67 -15.55 22.18 -12.32
C ALA A 67 -14.31 21.89 -13.19
N ALA A 68 -14.46 21.05 -14.23
CA ALA A 68 -13.39 20.76 -15.17
C ALA A 68 -13.05 21.93 -16.12
N PHE A 69 -14.00 22.85 -16.37
CA PHE A 69 -13.85 23.98 -17.29
C PHE A 69 -13.37 25.27 -16.60
N ARG A 70 -13.51 25.36 -15.27
CA ARG A 70 -13.12 26.54 -14.48
C ARG A 70 -11.68 26.46 -13.93
N GLN A 71 -11.00 25.32 -14.08
CA GLN A 71 -9.67 25.11 -13.51
C GLN A 71 -8.60 25.13 -14.60
N ARG A 72 -7.47 25.81 -14.34
CA ARG A 72 -6.24 25.66 -15.14
C ARG A 72 -5.74 24.23 -15.00
N ARG A 73 -5.65 23.49 -16.11
CA ARG A 73 -5.22 22.08 -16.13
C ARG A 73 -3.71 21.99 -16.32
N VAL A 74 -3.06 21.13 -15.55
CA VAL A 74 -1.65 20.75 -15.74
C VAL A 74 -1.58 19.23 -15.81
N ILE A 75 -0.74 18.70 -16.71
CA ILE A 75 -0.48 17.26 -16.80
C ILE A 75 0.86 16.98 -16.11
N VAL A 76 0.83 16.17 -15.05
CA VAL A 76 2.05 15.69 -14.39
C VAL A 76 2.41 14.33 -14.97
N LYS A 77 3.57 14.25 -15.63
CA LYS A 77 4.15 12.98 -16.09
C LYS A 77 5.17 12.51 -15.04
N ALA A 78 4.97 11.31 -14.49
CA ALA A 78 5.86 10.75 -13.48
C ALA A 78 6.21 9.30 -13.80
N ARG A 79 7.49 8.93 -13.56
CA ARG A 79 7.96 7.54 -13.58
C ARG A 79 8.39 7.18 -12.15
N VAL A 80 7.71 6.22 -11.55
CA VAL A 80 8.02 5.74 -10.19
C VAL A 80 8.85 4.46 -10.31
N VAL A 81 10.07 4.48 -9.79
CA VAL A 81 10.99 3.34 -9.78
C VAL A 81 11.23 2.85 -8.35
N LYS A 82 11.31 1.53 -8.15
CA LYS A 82 11.73 0.95 -6.86
C LYS A 82 13.25 0.96 -6.80
N LEU A 83 13.82 1.62 -5.79
CA LEU A 83 15.26 1.60 -5.55
C LEU A 83 15.61 0.28 -4.84
N ALA A 84 16.45 -0.55 -5.46
CA ALA A 84 16.96 -1.80 -4.90
C ALA A 84 18.49 -1.85 -5.02
N GLY A 85 19.15 -2.52 -4.08
CA GLY A 85 20.62 -2.58 -4.02
C GLY A 85 21.25 -1.17 -4.02
N LYS A 86 22.15 -0.91 -4.97
CA LYS A 86 22.82 0.40 -5.15
C LYS A 86 21.92 1.49 -5.74
N GLY A 87 20.64 1.23 -5.96
CA GLY A 87 19.70 2.19 -6.56
C GLY A 87 19.54 3.49 -5.75
N ALA A 88 19.66 3.42 -4.41
CA ALA A 88 19.61 4.60 -3.55
C ALA A 88 20.79 5.56 -3.80
N ASP A 89 22.00 5.03 -3.94
CA ASP A 89 23.20 5.84 -4.19
C ASP A 89 23.21 6.43 -5.60
N GLY A 90 22.72 5.67 -6.59
CA GLY A 90 22.48 6.19 -7.94
C GLY A 90 21.46 7.33 -7.94
N ALA A 91 20.35 7.18 -7.23
CA ALA A 91 19.36 8.26 -7.08
C ALA A 91 19.97 9.49 -6.41
N ARG A 92 20.76 9.32 -5.34
CA ARG A 92 21.47 10.44 -4.68
C ARG A 92 22.45 11.17 -5.60
N ALA A 93 23.14 10.45 -6.48
CA ALA A 93 24.04 11.07 -7.45
C ALA A 93 23.24 11.91 -8.47
N HIS A 94 22.11 11.39 -8.97
CA HIS A 94 21.23 12.14 -9.86
C HIS A 94 20.59 13.36 -9.21
N LEU A 95 20.17 13.25 -7.95
CA LEU A 95 19.64 14.40 -7.21
C LEU A 95 20.72 15.48 -7.02
N ARG A 96 21.96 15.10 -6.66
CA ARG A 96 23.08 16.03 -6.58
C ARG A 96 23.38 16.73 -7.90
N TYR A 97 23.24 16.02 -9.02
CA TYR A 97 23.36 16.63 -10.34
C TYR A 97 22.29 17.69 -10.59
N LEU A 98 21.04 17.41 -10.21
CA LEU A 98 19.92 18.37 -10.34
C LEU A 98 20.01 19.56 -9.39
N GLN A 99 20.75 19.44 -8.28
CA GLN A 99 20.92 20.49 -7.29
C GLN A 99 22.20 21.31 -7.48
N ARG A 100 23.00 21.03 -8.51
CA ARG A 100 24.23 21.77 -8.77
C ARG A 100 23.93 23.20 -9.23
N ASP A 101 24.87 24.09 -8.98
CA ASP A 101 24.91 25.45 -9.53
C ASP A 101 24.77 25.42 -11.07
N GLY A 102 24.04 26.40 -11.62
CA GLY A 102 23.89 26.58 -13.06
C GLY A 102 22.75 25.80 -13.73
N VAL A 103 21.89 25.12 -12.98
CA VAL A 103 20.81 24.27 -13.53
C VAL A 103 19.49 25.02 -13.74
N THR A 104 19.31 26.16 -13.06
CA THR A 104 18.17 27.06 -13.27
C THR A 104 18.44 28.04 -14.41
N ARG A 105 17.41 28.73 -14.89
CA ARG A 105 17.55 29.71 -15.99
C ARG A 105 18.45 30.89 -15.59
N GLU A 106 18.46 31.21 -14.31
CA GLU A 106 19.20 32.30 -13.68
C GLU A 106 20.64 31.90 -13.31
N GLY A 107 21.00 30.62 -13.48
CA GLY A 107 22.34 30.11 -13.13
C GLY A 107 22.49 29.68 -11.67
N GLU A 108 21.41 29.74 -10.89
CA GLU A 108 21.37 29.33 -9.48
C GLU A 108 21.33 27.80 -9.32
N PRO A 109 21.70 27.29 -8.13
CA PRO A 109 21.51 25.89 -7.77
C PRO A 109 20.04 25.46 -7.88
N GLY A 110 19.81 24.20 -8.25
CA GLY A 110 18.46 23.65 -8.34
C GLY A 110 17.91 23.29 -6.97
N GLU A 111 16.72 23.80 -6.64
CA GLU A 111 16.00 23.37 -5.45
C GLU A 111 15.04 22.22 -5.76
N LEU A 112 15.07 21.18 -4.94
CA LEU A 112 14.10 20.09 -5.02
C LEU A 112 12.84 20.52 -4.28
N TYR A 113 11.68 20.24 -4.88
CA TYR A 113 10.41 20.39 -4.20
C TYR A 113 10.33 19.43 -3.00
N GLY A 114 10.10 19.94 -1.79
CA GLY A 114 10.06 19.19 -0.54
C GLY A 114 9.13 19.84 0.47
#